data_AF-A0A0R2QGN5-F1
#
_entry.id   AF-A0A0R2QGN5-F1
#
_cell.length_a   1.000
_cell.length_b   1.000
_cell.length_c   1.000
_cell.angle_alpha   90.00
_cell.angle_beta   90.00
_cell.angle_gamma   90.00
#
_symmetry.space_group_name_H-M   'P 1'
#
loop_
_entity.id
_entity.type
_entity.pdbx_description
1 polymer ?
#
loop_
_entity_poly.entity_id
_entity_poly.type
_entity_poly.pdbx_seq_one_letter_code
_entity_poly.pdbx_strand_id
1 'polypeptide(L)'
;MNSLRRPTGWLSQLTLTDDNGETVGGVIDHRLTRRALINEFRRGRIRREQLCDAHPDLVRAAKNFGDATSVKCPICVQDNVALVTYVFGPRLPSHGRCITKPHELEEFRQLAQHTEQHRADELLTSQSSPITYTAYVVECCRSCRWHHLLRSLPMATAPKPDIKSTRHRSRR
;
A
#
# COMPACT_ATOMS: atom_id res chain seq x y z
N MET A 1 20.98 23.37 -1.00
CA MET A 1 20.55 22.02 -1.45
C MET A 1 19.17 21.75 -0.89
N ASN A 2 18.13 22.21 -1.60
CA ASN A 2 16.74 22.14 -1.18
C ASN A 2 16.23 20.70 -1.29
N SER A 3 16.20 20.01 -0.16
CA SER A 3 15.34 18.83 0.02
C SER A 3 13.91 19.28 -0.20
N LEU A 4 13.34 18.96 -1.37
CA LEU A 4 11.91 19.04 -1.65
C LEU A 4 11.19 18.09 -0.68
N ARG A 5 10.95 18.57 0.54
CA ARG A 5 10.11 17.90 1.52
C ARG A 5 8.72 17.84 0.89
N ARG A 6 8.30 16.63 0.53
CA ARG A 6 7.00 16.35 -0.09
C ARG A 6 5.90 16.91 0.81
N PRO A 7 4.96 17.72 0.29
CA PRO A 7 3.85 18.20 1.10
C PRO A 7 3.07 16.99 1.62
N THR A 8 2.70 17.07 2.89
CA THR A 8 1.67 16.24 3.51
C THR A 8 0.49 16.06 2.55
N GLY A 9 0.21 14.85 2.07
CA GLY A 9 -1.01 14.64 1.29
C GLY A 9 -1.11 13.48 0.30
N TRP A 10 -0.16 12.55 0.18
CA TRP A 10 -0.40 11.38 -0.69
C TRP A 10 -1.06 10.20 0.04
N LEU A 11 -1.16 10.23 1.38
CA LEU A 11 -1.96 9.24 2.13
C LEU A 11 -3.46 9.35 1.83
N SER A 12 -3.92 10.51 1.37
CA SER A 12 -5.25 10.73 0.78
C SER A 12 -5.35 10.27 -0.69
N GLN A 13 -4.23 9.96 -1.34
CA GLN A 13 -4.17 9.27 -2.63
C GLN A 13 -4.11 7.73 -2.46
N LEU A 14 -3.95 7.29 -1.21
CA LEU A 14 -4.13 5.89 -0.76
C LEU A 14 -5.52 5.66 -0.18
N THR A 15 -6.41 6.66 -0.16
CA THR A 15 -7.85 6.43 -0.15
C THR A 15 -8.22 5.97 -1.54
N LEU A 16 -8.42 4.66 -1.67
CA LEU A 16 -8.97 4.00 -2.84
C LEU A 16 -10.41 4.49 -3.00
N THR A 17 -10.60 5.68 -3.54
CA THR A 17 -11.87 6.17 -4.06
C THR A 17 -11.50 6.90 -5.33
N ASP A 18 -12.07 6.51 -6.47
CA ASP A 18 -12.00 7.34 -7.67
C ASP A 18 -12.69 8.70 -7.40
N ASP A 19 -12.66 9.62 -8.37
CA ASP A 19 -13.32 10.92 -8.26
C ASP A 19 -14.85 10.80 -8.06
N ASN A 20 -15.42 9.59 -8.19
CA ASN A 20 -16.82 9.25 -7.95
C ASN A 20 -17.08 8.61 -6.58
N GLY A 21 -16.03 8.39 -5.76
CA GLY A 21 -16.17 7.75 -4.46
C GLY A 21 -16.13 6.22 -4.46
N GLU A 22 -15.82 5.57 -5.59
CA GLU A 22 -15.81 4.10 -5.71
C GLU A 22 -14.49 3.48 -5.25
N THR A 23 -14.60 2.47 -4.38
CA THR A 23 -13.43 1.78 -3.81
C THR A 23 -12.73 0.90 -4.84
N VAL A 24 -11.58 1.34 -5.34
CA VAL A 24 -10.71 0.58 -6.25
C VAL A 24 -9.96 -0.52 -5.45
N GLY A 25 -10.69 -1.51 -4.95
CA GLY A 25 -10.17 -2.63 -4.15
C GLY A 25 -10.37 -2.48 -2.63
N GLY A 26 -10.42 -3.61 -1.92
CA GLY A 26 -10.62 -3.64 -0.47
C GLY A 26 -9.35 -3.28 0.30
N VAL A 27 -9.31 -2.11 0.97
CA VAL A 27 -8.22 -1.73 1.89
C VAL A 27 -8.30 -2.55 3.17
N ILE A 28 -7.18 -3.14 3.58
CA ILE A 28 -7.04 -3.73 4.92
C ILE A 28 -6.23 -2.77 5.80
N ASP A 29 -6.87 -2.18 6.82
CA ASP A 29 -6.21 -1.27 7.78
C ASP A 29 -5.81 -2.00 9.07
N HIS A 30 -4.53 -1.93 9.40
CA HIS A 30 -3.90 -2.62 10.53
C HIS A 30 -3.68 -1.71 11.75
N ARG A 31 -4.30 -0.52 11.80
CA ARG A 31 -4.19 0.42 12.93
C ARG A 31 -4.77 -0.10 14.24
N LEU A 32 -5.74 -1.00 14.20
CA LEU A 32 -6.25 -1.67 15.40
C LEU A 32 -5.17 -2.57 16.02
N THR A 33 -4.54 -3.42 15.20
CA THR A 33 -3.41 -4.26 15.61
C THR A 33 -2.24 -3.43 16.10
N ARG A 34 -1.93 -2.32 15.40
CA ARG A 34 -0.92 -1.34 15.84
C ARG A 34 -1.19 -0.83 17.25
N ARG A 35 -2.42 -0.40 17.52
CA ARG A 35 -2.83 0.15 18.82
C ARG A 35 -2.74 -0.90 19.90
N ALA A 36 -3.16 -2.14 19.63
CA ALA A 36 -3.04 -3.24 20.56
C ALA A 36 -1.57 -3.49 20.94
N LEU A 37 -0.68 -3.57 19.96
CA LEU A 37 0.75 -3.81 20.16
C LEU A 37 1.43 -2.70 20.98
N ILE A 38 1.10 -1.43 20.71
CA ILE A 38 1.56 -0.28 21.50
C ILE A 38 1.03 -0.34 22.95
N ASN A 39 -0.21 -0.79 23.15
CA ASN A 39 -0.77 -0.92 24.50
C ASN A 39 -0.07 -2.01 25.31
N GLU A 40 0.27 -3.15 24.69
CA GLU A 40 1.01 -4.22 25.36
C GLU A 40 2.44 -3.79 25.73
N PHE A 41 3.09 -3.00 24.87
CA PHE A 41 4.35 -2.33 25.20
C PHE A 41 4.22 -1.41 26.41
N ARG A 42 3.22 -0.52 26.41
CA ARG A 42 2.97 0.43 27.51
C ARG A 42 2.64 -0.26 28.84
N ARG A 43 2.07 -1.46 28.77
CA ARG A 43 1.82 -2.33 29.93
C ARG A 43 3.05 -3.12 30.38
N GLY A 44 4.19 -2.97 29.71
CA GLY A 44 5.45 -3.65 30.04
C GLY A 44 5.50 -5.14 29.66
N ARG A 45 4.54 -5.63 28.89
CA ARG A 45 4.44 -7.06 28.51
C ARG A 45 5.33 -7.44 27.33
N ILE A 46 5.69 -6.45 26.51
CA ILE A 46 6.60 -6.61 25.37
C ILE A 46 7.80 -5.71 25.62
N ARG A 47 9.01 -6.26 25.47
CA ARG A 47 10.24 -5.48 25.61
C ARG A 47 10.50 -4.65 24.37
N ARG A 48 11.21 -3.53 24.52
CA ARG A 48 11.50 -2.62 23.41
C ARG A 48 12.22 -3.31 22.27
N GLU A 49 13.17 -4.20 22.56
CA GLU A 49 14.00 -4.89 21.56
C GLU A 49 13.17 -5.81 20.64
N GLN A 50 12.02 -6.29 21.12
CA GLN A 50 11.08 -7.10 20.34
C GLN A 50 10.22 -6.26 19.38
N LEU A 51 10.14 -4.94 19.61
CA LEU A 51 9.36 -4.01 18.79
C LEU A 51 10.22 -3.16 17.86
N CYS A 52 11.47 -2.94 18.29
CA CYS A 52 12.46 -2.08 17.66
C CYS A 52 13.42 -2.90 16.79
N ASP A 53 12.87 -3.75 15.94
CA ASP A 53 13.58 -4.78 15.20
C ASP A 53 13.57 -4.55 13.68
N ALA A 54 13.04 -3.41 13.19
CA ALA A 54 12.90 -3.13 11.76
C ALA A 54 14.18 -3.45 10.99
N HIS A 55 14.04 -4.21 9.91
CA HIS A 55 15.16 -4.66 9.08
C HIS A 55 15.98 -3.44 8.58
N PRO A 56 17.32 -3.53 8.52
CA PRO A 56 18.16 -2.41 8.04
C PRO A 56 17.72 -1.84 6.69
N ASP A 57 17.22 -2.67 5.79
CA ASP A 57 16.72 -2.24 4.47
C ASP A 57 15.48 -1.34 4.58
N LEU A 58 14.55 -1.68 5.47
CA LEU A 58 13.37 -0.86 5.75
C LEU A 58 13.78 0.49 6.35
N VAL A 59 14.76 0.50 7.25
CA VAL A 59 15.29 1.73 7.83
C VAL A 59 15.97 2.60 6.76
N ARG A 60 16.72 2.00 5.82
CA ARG A 60 17.31 2.72 4.68
C ARG A 60 16.24 3.29 3.76
N ALA A 61 15.20 2.52 3.46
CA ALA A 61 14.06 2.99 2.67
C ALA A 61 13.34 4.17 3.37
N ALA A 62 13.08 4.06 4.67
CA ALA A 62 12.46 5.12 5.46
C ALA A 62 13.30 6.41 5.52
N LYS A 63 14.63 6.29 5.51
CA LYS A 63 15.55 7.44 5.52
C LYS A 63 15.59 8.19 4.18
N ASN A 64 15.55 7.44 3.07
CA ASN A 64 15.83 7.98 1.73
C ASN A 64 14.59 8.21 0.88
N PHE A 65 13.57 7.36 1.03
CA PHE A 65 12.38 7.33 0.17
C PHE A 65 11.07 7.44 0.94
N GLY A 66 11.09 7.23 2.25
CA GLY A 66 9.90 7.26 3.09
C GLY A 66 9.29 8.65 3.21
N ASP A 67 7.97 8.72 3.18
CA ASP A 67 7.24 9.98 3.32
C ASP A 67 7.18 10.39 4.78
N ALA A 68 7.63 11.63 5.04
CA ALA A 68 7.64 12.18 6.39
C ALA A 68 6.22 12.36 6.91
N THR A 69 6.00 11.96 8.16
CA THR A 69 4.76 12.26 8.89
C THR A 69 4.99 13.27 9.99
N SER A 70 3.92 13.85 10.52
CA SER A 70 3.94 14.65 11.75
C SER A 70 3.79 13.80 13.02
N VAL A 71 3.62 12.48 12.89
CA VAL A 71 3.33 11.58 14.00
C VAL A 71 4.64 11.15 14.67
N LYS A 72 4.78 11.46 15.96
CA LYS A 72 5.90 11.00 16.77
C LYS A 72 5.91 9.48 16.93
N CYS A 73 7.09 8.88 16.93
CA CYS A 73 7.26 7.46 17.20
C CYS A 73 6.63 7.11 18.55
N PRO A 74 5.71 6.13 18.60
CA PRO A 74 5.01 5.77 19.84
C PRO A 74 5.91 5.08 20.86
N ILE A 75 7.12 4.65 20.46
CA ILE A 75 8.06 3.92 21.30
C ILE A 75 9.14 4.83 21.87
N CYS A 76 9.87 5.56 21.01
CA CYS A 76 10.98 6.41 21.48
C CYS A 76 10.63 7.88 21.63
N VAL A 77 9.58 8.38 20.97
CA VAL A 77 9.15 9.79 20.97
C VAL A 77 10.22 10.79 20.45
N GLN A 78 11.38 10.31 20.03
CA GLN A 78 12.49 11.16 19.57
C GLN A 78 12.30 11.65 18.12
N ASP A 79 11.84 10.76 17.23
CA ASP A 79 11.69 11.04 15.81
C ASP A 79 10.26 10.80 15.35
N ASN A 80 9.89 11.38 14.21
CA ASN A 80 8.62 11.08 13.57
C ASN A 80 8.72 9.75 12.82
N VAL A 81 7.61 9.02 12.71
CA VAL A 81 7.57 7.85 11.83
C VAL A 81 7.53 8.31 10.37
N ALA A 82 8.21 7.58 9.49
CA ALA A 82 8.11 7.74 8.04
C ALA A 82 7.28 6.60 7.47
N LEU A 83 6.60 6.83 6.35
CA LEU A 83 5.85 5.79 5.65
C LEU A 83 6.61 5.31 4.44
N VAL A 84 6.73 3.99 4.31
CA VAL A 84 7.39 3.33 3.19
C VAL A 84 6.37 2.42 2.52
N THR A 85 6.28 2.48 1.20
CA THR A 85 5.36 1.64 0.43
C THR A 85 6.14 0.62 -0.39
N TYR A 86 5.76 -0.64 -0.27
CA TYR A 86 6.30 -1.74 -1.07
C TYR A 86 5.20 -2.36 -1.93
N VAL A 87 5.48 -2.65 -3.19
CA VAL A 87 4.58 -3.39 -4.09
C VAL A 87 5.11 -4.78 -4.32
N PHE A 88 4.23 -5.76 -4.22
CA PHE A 88 4.48 -7.16 -4.55
C PHE A 88 3.53 -7.58 -5.68
N GLY A 89 3.97 -8.53 -6.49
CA GLY A 89 3.17 -9.04 -7.60
C GLY A 89 4.05 -9.78 -8.61
N PRO A 90 3.46 -10.28 -9.70
CA PRO A 90 4.21 -11.03 -10.70
C PRO A 90 5.29 -10.17 -11.35
N ARG A 91 6.40 -10.81 -11.73
CA ARG A 91 7.57 -10.15 -12.36
C ARG A 91 8.26 -9.09 -11.48
N LEU A 92 7.87 -8.96 -10.20
CA LEU A 92 8.62 -8.19 -9.21
C LEU A 92 9.56 -9.09 -8.40
N PRO A 93 10.64 -8.52 -7.82
CA PRO A 93 11.51 -9.25 -6.91
C PRO A 93 10.74 -9.82 -5.71
N SER A 94 11.22 -10.93 -5.15
CA SER A 94 10.60 -11.60 -3.99
C SER A 94 10.53 -10.71 -2.74
N HIS A 95 11.46 -9.78 -2.59
CA HIS A 95 11.48 -8.78 -1.52
C HIS A 95 10.59 -7.55 -1.80
N GLY A 96 9.87 -7.56 -2.91
CA GLY A 96 9.01 -6.47 -3.35
C GLY A 96 9.79 -5.28 -3.91
N ARG A 97 9.06 -4.36 -4.56
CA ARG A 97 9.58 -3.10 -5.07
C ARG A 97 9.24 -1.99 -4.09
N CYS A 98 10.26 -1.34 -3.52
CA CYS A 98 10.07 -0.10 -2.78
C CYS A 98 9.65 1.00 -3.75
N ILE A 99 8.53 1.66 -3.43
CA ILE A 99 8.08 2.85 -4.17
C ILE A 99 8.92 4.03 -3.73
N THR A 100 9.59 4.63 -4.70
CA THR A 100 10.50 5.76 -4.52
C THR A 100 9.90 7.04 -5.07
N LYS A 101 9.00 6.95 -6.04
CA LYS A 101 8.33 8.10 -6.67
C LYS A 101 6.80 7.91 -6.66
N PRO A 102 6.01 8.99 -6.50
CA PRO A 102 4.55 8.87 -6.43
C PRO A 102 3.90 8.21 -7.66
N HIS A 103 4.42 8.44 -8.87
CA HIS A 103 3.86 7.87 -10.10
C HIS A 103 4.08 6.36 -10.24
N GLU A 104 5.13 5.80 -9.61
CA GLU A 104 5.43 4.36 -9.72
C GLU A 104 4.25 3.51 -9.22
N LEU A 105 3.51 3.98 -8.21
CA LEU A 105 2.36 3.25 -7.69
C LEU A 105 1.20 3.19 -8.71
N GLU A 106 0.98 4.27 -9.45
CA GLU A 106 -0.05 4.35 -10.49
C GLU A 106 0.33 3.48 -11.70
N GLU A 107 1.61 3.47 -12.07
CA GLU A 107 2.13 2.58 -13.11
C GLU A 107 1.86 1.10 -12.77
N PHE A 108 2.03 0.70 -11.51
CA PHE A 108 1.68 -0.66 -11.07
C PHE A 108 0.19 -0.96 -11.11
N ARG A 109 -0.67 0.03 -10.82
CA ARG A 109 -2.13 -0.13 -10.98
C ARG A 109 -2.52 -0.33 -12.44
N GLN A 110 -1.95 0.48 -13.34
CA GLN A 110 -2.18 0.34 -14.78
C GLN A 110 -1.67 -1.01 -15.30
N LEU A 111 -0.51 -1.47 -14.83
CA LEU A 111 0.02 -2.78 -15.18
C LEU A 111 -0.86 -3.94 -14.69
N ALA A 112 -1.45 -3.81 -13.48
CA ALA A 112 -2.44 -4.76 -12.98
C ALA A 112 -3.66 -4.83 -13.93
N GLN A 113 -4.20 -3.67 -14.31
CA GLN A 113 -5.31 -3.56 -15.27
C GLN A 113 -5.02 -4.18 -16.63
N HIS A 114 -3.87 -3.87 -17.22
CA HIS A 114 -3.48 -4.43 -18.52
C HIS A 114 -3.26 -5.95 -18.48
N THR A 115 -2.65 -6.47 -17.41
CA THR A 115 -2.36 -7.90 -17.28
C THR A 115 -3.64 -8.73 -17.19
N GLU A 116 -4.67 -8.22 -16.52
CA GLU A 116 -5.97 -8.89 -16.43
C GLU A 116 -6.74 -8.82 -17.77
N GLN A 117 -6.73 -7.68 -18.46
CA GLN A 117 -7.39 -7.51 -19.77
C GLN A 117 -6.84 -8.47 -20.83
N HIS A 118 -5.51 -8.61 -20.94
CA HIS A 118 -4.89 -9.53 -21.89
C HIS A 118 -5.23 -11.00 -21.61
N ARG A 119 -5.49 -11.38 -20.34
CA ARG A 119 -5.82 -12.76 -19.97
C ARG A 119 -7.31 -13.08 -20.12
N ALA A 120 -8.18 -12.08 -20.10
CA ALA A 120 -9.60 -12.26 -20.43
C ALA A 120 -9.78 -12.75 -21.89
N ASP A 121 -8.88 -12.37 -22.78
CA ASP A 121 -8.81 -12.88 -24.17
C ASP A 121 -8.27 -14.33 -24.25
N GLU A 122 -7.58 -14.83 -23.22
CA GLU A 122 -6.93 -16.16 -23.20
C GLU A 122 -7.70 -17.24 -22.40
N LEU A 123 -8.86 -16.94 -21.79
CA LEU A 123 -9.52 -17.86 -20.86
C LEU A 123 -10.68 -18.68 -21.47
N LEU A 124 -10.30 -19.77 -22.15
CA LEU A 124 -11.11 -20.98 -22.36
C LEU A 124 -10.64 -22.15 -21.46
N THR A 125 -9.63 -21.96 -20.60
CA THR A 125 -9.10 -23.00 -19.70
C THR A 125 -9.17 -22.58 -18.23
N SER A 126 -10.11 -23.21 -17.54
CA SER A 126 -10.48 -23.08 -16.14
C SER A 126 -9.35 -23.47 -15.16
N GLN A 127 -8.32 -22.64 -14.95
CA GLN A 127 -7.41 -22.79 -13.79
C GLN A 127 -6.38 -21.67 -13.51
N SER A 128 -6.55 -20.44 -14.01
CA SER A 128 -5.57 -19.38 -13.71
C SER A 128 -5.93 -18.59 -12.44
N SER A 129 -5.02 -18.62 -11.45
CA SER A 129 -5.07 -17.70 -10.30
C SER A 129 -5.00 -16.24 -10.76
N PRO A 130 -5.74 -15.32 -10.11
CA PRO A 130 -5.69 -13.91 -10.43
C PRO A 130 -4.26 -13.36 -10.22
N ILE A 131 -3.76 -12.62 -11.20
CA ILE A 131 -2.48 -11.90 -11.09
C ILE A 131 -2.75 -10.63 -10.29
N THR A 132 -2.51 -10.70 -8.98
CA THR A 132 -2.78 -9.58 -8.09
C THR A 132 -1.48 -8.90 -7.67
N TYR A 133 -1.40 -7.59 -7.90
CA TYR A 133 -0.40 -6.75 -7.24
C TYR A 133 -0.95 -6.31 -5.88
N THR A 134 -0.10 -6.19 -4.87
CA THR A 134 -0.48 -5.69 -3.56
C THR A 134 0.54 -4.69 -3.06
N ALA A 135 0.08 -3.50 -2.66
CA ALA A 135 0.92 -2.52 -1.99
C ALA A 135 0.77 -2.61 -0.46
N TYR A 136 1.89 -2.58 0.25
CA TYR A 136 1.96 -2.56 1.70
C TYR A 136 2.56 -1.24 2.17
N VAL A 137 1.82 -0.52 3.01
CA VAL A 137 2.25 0.75 3.59
C VAL A 137 2.72 0.49 5.01
N VAL A 138 4.02 0.63 5.24
CA VAL A 138 4.68 0.35 6.51
C VAL A 138 5.14 1.66 7.13
N GLU A 139 4.81 1.90 8.40
CA GLU A 139 5.47 2.96 9.16
C GLU A 139 6.80 2.46 9.72
N CYS A 140 7.81 3.34 9.78
CA CYS A 140 9.12 3.03 10.33
C CYS A 140 9.70 4.25 11.05
N CYS A 141 10.24 4.06 12.25
CA CYS A 141 11.03 5.05 12.96
C CYS A 141 12.51 4.93 12.56
N ARG A 142 13.12 6.04 12.15
CA ARG A 142 14.50 6.07 11.65
C ARG A 142 15.55 6.02 12.78
N SER A 143 15.12 6.28 14.02
CA SER A 143 15.97 6.29 15.21
C SER A 143 15.93 4.97 15.97
N CYS A 144 14.74 4.53 16.41
CA CYS A 144 14.62 3.35 17.27
C CYS A 144 14.29 2.06 16.52
N ARG A 145 14.12 2.08 15.19
CA ARG A 145 13.75 0.88 14.39
C ARG A 145 12.40 0.27 14.75
N TRP A 146 11.50 1.04 15.37
CA TRP A 146 10.07 0.68 15.42
C TRP A 146 9.52 0.59 13.99
N HIS A 147 8.70 -0.42 13.71
CA HIS A 147 7.93 -0.47 12.48
C HIS A 147 6.58 -1.14 12.70
N HIS A 148 5.62 -0.84 11.82
CA HIS A 148 4.32 -1.52 11.81
C HIS A 148 3.68 -1.42 10.43
N LEU A 149 3.08 -2.50 9.95
CA LEU A 149 2.27 -2.47 8.73
C LEU A 149 0.99 -1.69 9.00
N LEU A 150 0.75 -0.59 8.29
CA LEU A 150 -0.47 0.22 8.45
C LEU A 150 -1.59 -0.22 7.52
N ARG A 151 -1.28 -0.50 6.26
CA ARG A 151 -2.28 -0.84 5.25
C ARG A 151 -1.76 -1.88 4.26
N SER A 152 -2.65 -2.77 3.86
CA SER A 152 -2.48 -3.64 2.69
C SER A 152 -3.51 -3.21 1.64
N LEU A 153 -3.06 -3.00 0.40
CA LEU A 153 -3.82 -2.45 -0.71
C LEU A 153 -3.72 -3.42 -1.89
N PRO A 154 -4.61 -4.42 -1.96
CA PRO A 154 -4.74 -5.24 -3.15
C PRO A 154 -5.12 -4.33 -4.32
N MET A 155 -4.31 -4.33 -5.36
CA MET A 155 -4.63 -3.68 -6.63
C MET A 155 -5.46 -4.68 -7.45
N ALA A 156 -6.67 -4.94 -6.99
CA ALA A 156 -7.64 -5.68 -7.78
C ALA A 156 -8.13 -4.77 -8.89
N THR A 157 -8.29 -5.30 -10.11
CA THR A 157 -9.10 -4.58 -11.09
C THR A 157 -10.56 -4.83 -10.74
N ALA A 158 -11.36 -3.78 -10.70
CA ALA A 158 -12.80 -3.96 -10.62
C ALA A 158 -13.25 -4.67 -11.91
N PRO A 159 -14.07 -5.73 -11.84
CA PRO A 159 -14.67 -6.29 -13.04
C PRO A 159 -15.48 -5.17 -13.72
N LYS A 160 -15.24 -4.97 -15.02
CA LYS A 160 -15.94 -3.97 -15.83
C LYS A 160 -17.45 -4.21 -15.65
N PRO A 161 -18.27 -3.22 -15.25
CA PRO A 161 -19.71 -3.41 -15.21
C PRO A 161 -20.18 -3.77 -16.62
N ASP A 162 -20.91 -4.88 -16.75
CA ASP A 162 -21.53 -5.32 -17.99
C ASP A 162 -22.59 -4.28 -18.39
N ILE A 163 -22.19 -3.26 -19.15
CA ILE A 163 -23.10 -2.31 -19.75
C ILE A 163 -23.83 -3.08 -20.86
N LYS A 164 -24.93 -3.76 -20.48
CA LYS A 164 -25.86 -4.32 -21.44
C LYS A 164 -26.38 -3.18 -22.30
N SER A 165 -25.89 -3.11 -23.54
CA SER A 165 -26.41 -2.26 -24.60
C SER A 165 -27.92 -2.50 -24.69
N THR A 166 -28.71 -1.59 -24.11
CA THR A 166 -30.14 -1.50 -24.34
C THR A 166 -30.31 -1.13 -25.80
N ARG A 167 -30.41 -2.14 -26.67
CA ARG A 167 -30.81 -1.96 -28.06
C ARG A 167 -32.15 -1.25 -28.05
N HIS A 168 -32.14 0.02 -28.39
CA HIS A 168 -33.33 0.82 -28.59
C HIS A 168 -34.10 0.19 -29.74
N ARG A 169 -35.12 -0.62 -29.42
CA ARG A 169 -36.00 -1.22 -30.41
C ARG A 169 -36.83 -0.08 -30.99
N SER A 170 -36.43 0.44 -32.14
CA SER A 170 -37.22 1.42 -32.89
C SER A 170 -38.55 0.75 -33.22
N ARG A 171 -39.62 1.18 -32.56
CA ARG A 171 -40.98 0.83 -32.95
C ARG A 171 -41.25 1.52 -34.29
N ARG A 172 -41.56 0.71 -35.30
CA ARG A 172 -42.25 1.14 -36.51
C ARG A 172 -43.67 1.57 -36.18
#